data_AF-A0ABC8K618-F1
#
_entry.id   AF-A0ABC8K618-F1
#
_cell.length_a   1.000
_cell.length_b   1.000
_cell.length_c   1.000
_cell.angle_alpha   90.00
_cell.angle_beta   90.00
_cell.angle_gamma   90.00
#
_symmetry.space_group_name_H-M   'P 1'
#
loop_
_entity.id
_entity.type
_entity.pdbx_description
1 polymer ?
#
loop_
_entity_poly.entity_id
_entity_poly.type
_entity_poly.pdbx_seq_one_letter_code
_entity_poly.pdbx_strand_id
1 'polypeptide(L)'
;MDPIQNGNHWVGVCANIIEKRVEVLDSGRAKNRQHVEKYAALIPRIVKAAAPPERQKQLLLASYSIVDVPMKTRLNKSCCDCGAYALKHLECHFLGIDLSLVDDEIIMGCRQKIGVDLWEAAHDPIYAEAITRYVPSPWEREESFELED
;
A
#
# COMPACT_ATOMS: atom_id res chain seq x y z
N MET A 1 14.69 -15.40 16.49
CA MET A 1 14.72 -14.60 15.25
C MET A 1 13.65 -15.19 14.37
N ASP A 2 12.53 -14.51 14.18
CA ASP A 2 11.44 -15.05 13.38
C ASP A 2 11.82 -15.10 11.90
N PRO A 3 11.67 -16.26 11.23
CA PRO A 3 12.04 -16.43 9.84
C PRO A 3 10.85 -16.05 8.93
N ILE A 4 10.53 -14.76 8.82
CA ILE A 4 9.69 -14.28 7.71
C ILE A 4 10.62 -13.83 6.57
N GLN A 5 11.40 -14.78 6.03
CA GLN A 5 12.19 -14.57 4.82
C GLN A 5 11.71 -15.54 3.73
N ASN A 6 10.39 -15.68 3.60
CA ASN A 6 9.79 -16.58 2.63
C ASN A 6 9.42 -15.81 1.36
N GLY A 7 10.39 -15.31 0.59
CA GLY A 7 10.17 -14.73 -0.76
C GLY A 7 9.16 -13.57 -0.89
N ASN A 8 8.55 -13.14 0.21
CA ASN A 8 7.45 -12.18 0.25
C ASN A 8 7.98 -10.77 0.06
N HIS A 9 7.26 -9.97 -0.73
CA HIS A 9 7.67 -8.63 -1.08
C HIS A 9 6.48 -7.66 -0.97
N TRP A 10 6.68 -6.58 -0.20
CA TRP A 10 5.68 -5.53 -0.05
C TRP A 10 5.85 -4.46 -1.14
N VAL A 11 4.73 -4.03 -1.71
CA VAL A 11 4.65 -2.97 -2.72
C VAL A 11 3.67 -1.91 -2.23
N GLY A 12 4.07 -0.64 -2.25
CA GLY A 12 3.16 0.47 -2.00
C GLY A 12 2.32 0.76 -3.24
N VAL A 13 1.01 0.93 -3.08
CA VAL A 13 0.10 1.25 -4.18
C VAL A 13 -0.77 2.44 -3.78
N CYS A 14 -0.77 3.48 -4.60
CA CYS A 14 -1.64 4.64 -4.44
C CYS A 14 -2.64 4.67 -5.60
N ALA A 15 -3.94 4.70 -5.31
CA ALA A 15 -4.99 4.75 -6.34
C ALA A 15 -5.65 6.13 -6.38
N ASN A 16 -5.33 6.91 -7.41
CA ASN A 16 -5.99 8.17 -7.68
C ASN A 16 -7.28 7.96 -8.47
N ILE A 17 -8.42 8.05 -7.76
CA ILE A 17 -9.76 7.85 -8.29
C ILE A 17 -10.17 8.95 -9.28
N ILE A 18 -9.65 10.17 -9.10
CA ILE A 18 -9.98 11.33 -9.95
C ILE A 18 -9.24 11.23 -11.27
N GLU A 19 -7.92 11.02 -11.22
CA GLU A 19 -7.05 10.89 -12.40
C GLU A 19 -7.17 9.51 -13.08
N LYS A 20 -7.84 8.55 -12.44
CA LYS A 20 -7.94 7.15 -12.89
C LYS A 20 -6.56 6.54 -13.10
N ARG A 21 -5.71 6.73 -12.10
CA ARG A 21 -4.30 6.31 -12.11
C ARG A 21 -3.97 5.50 -10.87
N VAL A 22 -3.17 4.46 -11.04
CA VAL A 22 -2.60 3.64 -9.97
C VAL A 22 -1.08 3.82 -10.01
N GLU A 23 -0.53 4.35 -8.94
CA GLU A 23 0.90 4.59 -8.76
C GLU A 23 1.52 3.46 -7.95
N VAL A 24 2.60 2.89 -8.47
CA VAL A 24 3.29 1.73 -7.90
C VAL A 24 4.63 2.16 -7.32
N LEU A 25 4.82 1.93 -6.02
CA LEU A 25 6.02 2.24 -5.27
C LEU A 25 6.68 0.93 -4.83
N ASP A 26 7.59 0.43 -5.67
CA ASP A 26 8.26 -0.86 -5.55
C ASP A 26 9.79 -0.74 -5.36
N SER A 27 10.28 -0.95 -4.14
CA SER A 27 11.73 -0.99 -3.84
C SER A 27 12.44 -2.25 -4.38
N GLY A 28 11.68 -3.24 -4.87
CA GLY A 28 12.13 -4.49 -5.49
C GLY A 28 12.44 -4.42 -6.99
N ARG A 29 12.61 -3.21 -7.54
CA ARG A 29 12.99 -2.94 -8.95
C ARG A 29 11.86 -3.18 -9.97
N ALA A 30 10.63 -2.78 -9.63
CA ALA A 30 9.47 -2.79 -10.53
C ALA A 30 9.11 -4.16 -11.14
N LYS A 31 9.42 -5.25 -10.44
CA LYS A 31 9.12 -6.61 -10.92
C LYS A 31 7.69 -7.06 -10.62
N ASN A 32 6.97 -6.28 -9.82
CA ASN A 32 5.69 -6.69 -9.25
C ASN A 32 4.49 -5.99 -9.87
N ARG A 33 4.71 -5.18 -10.92
CA ARG A 33 3.66 -4.42 -11.62
C ARG A 33 2.51 -5.31 -12.10
N GLN A 34 2.81 -6.52 -12.59
CA GLN A 34 1.79 -7.47 -13.07
C GLN A 34 0.72 -7.80 -12.01
N HIS A 35 1.08 -7.75 -10.73
CA HIS A 35 0.15 -8.02 -9.63
C HIS A 35 -0.82 -6.84 -9.45
N VAL A 36 -0.42 -5.62 -9.83
CA VAL A 36 -1.24 -4.40 -9.76
C VAL A 36 -2.26 -4.31 -10.89
N GLU A 37 -2.03 -4.99 -12.02
CA GLU A 37 -2.91 -4.94 -13.20
C GLU A 37 -4.33 -5.39 -12.90
N LYS A 38 -4.48 -6.48 -12.14
CA LYS A 38 -5.79 -6.98 -11.70
C LYS A 38 -6.53 -5.94 -10.85
N TYR A 39 -5.82 -5.26 -9.95
CA TYR A 39 -6.40 -4.21 -9.12
C TYR A 39 -6.81 -2.98 -9.95
N ALA A 40 -5.98 -2.56 -10.92
CA ALA A 40 -6.30 -1.43 -11.79
C ALA A 40 -7.59 -1.64 -12.62
N ALA A 41 -7.90 -2.90 -12.97
CA ALA A 41 -9.15 -3.27 -13.61
C ALA A 41 -10.33 -3.38 -12.62
N LEU A 42 -10.07 -3.73 -11.35
CA LEU A 42 -11.10 -3.90 -10.32
C LEU A 42 -11.55 -2.56 -9.70
N ILE A 43 -10.62 -1.63 -9.47
CA ILE A 43 -10.88 -0.33 -8.82
C ILE A 43 -12.08 0.42 -9.44
N PRO A 44 -12.22 0.56 -10.78
CA PRO A 44 -13.38 1.23 -11.37
C PRO A 44 -14.73 0.61 -10.96
N ARG A 45 -14.76 -0.71 -10.77
CA ARG A 45 -15.97 -1.44 -10.34
C ARG A 45 -16.30 -1.14 -8.88
N ILE A 46 -15.29 -1.14 -8.01
CA ILE A 46 -15.44 -0.76 -6.59
C ILE A 46 -15.93 0.70 -6.49
N VAL A 47 -15.29 1.62 -7.23
CA VAL A 47 -15.66 3.04 -7.26
C VAL A 47 -17.11 3.22 -7.74
N LYS A 48 -17.53 2.47 -8.76
CA LYS A 48 -18.92 2.49 -9.22
C LYS A 48 -19.90 1.95 -8.19
N ALA A 49 -19.56 0.85 -7.51
CA ALA A 49 -20.41 0.25 -6.49
C ALA A 49 -20.56 1.15 -5.25
N ALA A 50 -19.50 1.86 -4.86
CA ALA A 50 -19.49 2.79 -3.73
C ALA A 50 -20.14 4.16 -4.04
N ALA A 51 -20.34 4.49 -5.32
CA ALA A 51 -20.90 5.77 -5.72
C ALA A 51 -22.43 5.85 -5.48
N PRO A 52 -22.98 7.05 -5.19
CA PRO A 52 -24.43 7.27 -5.12
C PRO A 52 -25.15 6.80 -6.40
N PRO A 53 -26.38 6.23 -6.30
CA PRO A 53 -27.10 5.65 -7.43
C PRO A 53 -27.20 6.54 -8.67
N GLU A 54 -27.33 7.86 -8.47
CA GLU A 54 -27.48 8.85 -9.52
C GLU A 54 -26.20 8.98 -10.37
N ARG A 55 -25.03 8.75 -9.75
CA ARG A 55 -23.72 8.84 -10.40
C ARG A 55 -23.24 7.52 -11.01
N GLN A 56 -23.76 6.38 -10.57
CA GLN A 56 -23.29 5.06 -11.04
C GLN A 56 -23.40 4.89 -12.56
N LYS A 57 -24.46 5.43 -13.18
CA LYS A 57 -24.68 5.35 -14.64
C LYS A 57 -23.63 6.14 -15.45
N GLN A 58 -23.01 7.15 -14.84
CA GLN A 58 -22.02 8.02 -15.49
C GLN A 58 -20.59 7.47 -15.33
N LEU A 59 -20.37 6.53 -14.41
CA LEU A 59 -19.05 5.97 -14.13
C LEU A 59 -18.69 4.86 -15.14
N LEU A 60 -17.61 5.13 -15.87
CA LEU A 60 -16.99 4.20 -16.81
C LEU A 60 -16.20 3.12 -16.06
N LEU A 61 -16.19 1.91 -16.62
CA LEU A 61 -15.48 0.75 -16.07
C LEU A 61 -14.12 0.49 -16.73
N ALA A 62 -13.59 1.48 -17.46
CA ALA A 62 -12.26 1.38 -18.05
C ALA A 62 -11.20 1.24 -16.96
N SER A 63 -10.26 0.31 -17.16
CA SER A 63 -9.14 0.09 -16.25
C SER A 63 -8.36 1.38 -16.02
N TYR A 64 -7.88 1.57 -14.79
CA TYR A 64 -7.03 2.71 -14.48
C TYR A 64 -5.66 2.54 -15.11
N SER A 65 -5.04 3.66 -15.49
CA SER A 65 -3.66 3.66 -15.96
C SER A 65 -2.73 3.31 -14.80
N ILE A 66 -1.65 2.56 -15.06
CA ILE A 66 -0.68 2.18 -14.02
C ILE A 66 0.64 2.88 -14.31
N VAL A 67 1.18 3.57 -13.31
CA VAL A 67 2.43 4.33 -13.38
C VAL A 67 3.40 3.79 -12.34
N ASP A 68 4.56 3.31 -12.79
CA ASP A 68 5.65 2.97 -11.90
C ASP A 68 6.33 4.26 -11.46
N VAL A 69 6.34 4.52 -10.16
CA VAL A 69 6.90 5.76 -9.63
C VAL A 69 8.42 5.68 -9.66
N PRO A 70 9.13 6.65 -10.27
CA PRO A 70 10.58 6.64 -10.29
C PRO A 70 11.15 6.71 -8.86
N MET A 71 12.04 5.76 -8.54
CA MET A 71 12.74 5.69 -7.26
C MET A 71 14.25 5.55 -7.51
N LYS A 72 15.06 5.78 -6.47
CA LYS A 72 16.50 5.46 -6.51
C LYS A 72 16.71 4.01 -6.97
N THR A 73 17.71 3.81 -7.82
CA THR A 73 18.04 2.45 -8.28
C THR A 73 18.76 1.67 -7.18
N ARG A 74 18.57 0.35 -7.13
CA ARG A 74 19.26 -0.57 -6.22
C ARG A 74 19.00 -0.32 -4.72
N LEU A 75 17.76 0.02 -4.38
CA LEU A 75 17.26 0.06 -3.00
C LEU A 75 17.05 -1.34 -2.41
N ASN A 76 16.86 -1.41 -1.09
CA ASN A 76 16.56 -2.60 -0.31
C ASN A 76 17.61 -3.72 -0.49
N LYS A 77 18.89 -3.35 -0.36
CA LYS A 77 20.01 -4.31 -0.53
C LYS A 77 19.99 -5.46 0.48
N SER A 78 19.42 -5.21 1.67
CA SER A 78 19.23 -6.20 2.73
C SER A 78 18.17 -7.26 2.38
N CYS A 79 17.30 -6.97 1.40
CA CYS A 79 16.14 -7.77 1.03
C CYS A 79 15.17 -8.02 2.19
N CYS A 80 15.15 -7.18 3.22
CA CYS A 80 14.26 -7.34 4.38
C CYS A 80 13.49 -6.07 4.76
N ASP A 81 13.66 -4.97 4.01
CA ASP A 81 13.09 -3.68 4.35
C ASP A 81 11.94 -3.25 3.41
N CYS A 82 11.44 -4.15 2.55
CA CYS A 82 10.41 -3.82 1.54
C CYS A 82 9.14 -3.19 2.15
N GLY A 83 8.70 -3.66 3.32
CA GLY A 83 7.57 -3.06 4.04
C GLY A 83 7.86 -1.65 4.56
N ALA A 84 9.06 -1.40 5.09
CA ALA A 84 9.46 -0.08 5.54
C ALA A 84 9.58 0.91 4.37
N TYR A 85 10.15 0.46 3.25
CA TYR A 85 10.17 1.24 2.00
C TYR A 85 8.76 1.56 1.51
N ALA A 86 7.85 0.58 1.45
CA ALA A 86 6.48 0.80 1.02
C ALA A 86 5.78 1.87 1.86
N LEU A 87 5.86 1.77 3.19
CA LEU A 87 5.24 2.75 4.10
C LEU A 87 5.85 4.15 3.95
N LYS A 88 7.18 4.26 3.96
CA LYS A 88 7.83 5.58 3.87
C LYS A 88 7.68 6.22 2.50
N HIS A 89 7.70 5.46 1.42
CA HIS A 89 7.42 6.00 0.10
C HIS A 89 5.97 6.47 -0.02
N LEU A 90 4.99 5.74 0.54
CA LEU A 90 3.60 6.21 0.61
C LEU A 90 3.51 7.52 1.40
N GLU A 91 4.13 7.60 2.57
CA GLU A 91 4.16 8.82 3.39
C GLU A 91 4.78 10.01 2.65
N CYS A 92 5.96 9.83 2.04
CA CYS A 92 6.59 10.88 1.24
C CYS A 92 5.71 11.29 0.06
N HIS A 93 5.08 10.34 -0.63
CA HIS A 93 4.18 10.61 -1.74
C HIS A 93 2.96 11.44 -1.30
N PHE A 94 2.33 11.09 -0.17
CA PHE A 94 1.21 11.86 0.40
C PHE A 94 1.62 13.27 0.84
N LEU A 95 2.83 13.44 1.38
CA LEU A 95 3.34 14.72 1.84
C LEU A 95 3.99 15.57 0.72
N GLY A 96 4.08 15.07 -0.51
CA GLY A 96 4.79 15.72 -1.60
C GLY A 96 6.31 15.86 -1.36
N ILE A 97 6.87 14.98 -0.54
CA ILE A 97 8.30 14.91 -0.22
C ILE A 97 9.01 14.06 -1.27
N ASP A 98 10.22 14.44 -1.63
CA ASP A 98 11.05 13.68 -2.56
C ASP A 98 11.30 12.25 -2.05
N LEU A 99 10.84 11.27 -2.84
CA LEU A 99 11.01 9.84 -2.57
C LEU A 99 12.49 9.43 -2.53
N SER A 100 13.37 10.18 -3.19
CA SER A 100 14.80 9.92 -3.20
C SER A 100 15.44 10.04 -1.83
N LEU A 101 14.78 10.69 -0.87
CA LEU A 101 15.26 10.78 0.51
C LEU A 101 15.25 9.43 1.23
N VAL A 102 14.43 8.48 0.79
CA VAL A 102 14.36 7.14 1.39
C VAL A 102 15.34 6.20 0.69
N ASP A 103 16.39 5.81 1.39
CA ASP A 103 17.39 4.86 0.90
C ASP A 103 17.96 3.95 1.99
N ASP A 104 18.88 3.07 1.61
CA ASP A 104 19.46 2.05 2.49
C ASP A 104 20.25 2.66 3.66
N GLU A 105 20.70 3.92 3.55
CA GLU A 105 21.44 4.58 4.63
C GLU A 105 20.50 5.00 5.76
N ILE A 106 19.29 5.46 5.41
CA ILE A 106 18.32 5.96 6.39
C ILE A 106 17.25 4.94 6.78
N ILE A 107 17.11 3.83 6.05
CA ILE A 107 16.00 2.89 6.22
C ILE A 107 15.90 2.31 7.64
N MET A 108 17.03 2.16 8.34
CA MET A 108 17.04 1.73 9.74
C MET A 108 16.35 2.76 10.65
N GLY A 109 16.65 4.05 10.46
CA GLY A 109 15.97 5.14 11.16
C GLY A 109 14.50 5.21 10.81
N CYS A 110 14.14 4.96 9.54
CA CYS A 110 12.75 4.85 9.12
C CYS A 110 12.00 3.72 9.84
N ARG A 111 12.62 2.54 10.00
CA ARG A 111 12.03 1.43 10.76
C ARG A 111 11.75 1.80 12.20
N GLN A 112 12.71 2.47 12.85
CA GLN A 112 12.55 2.95 14.22
C GLN A 112 11.41 3.96 14.31
N LYS A 113 11.34 4.92 13.38
CA LYS A 113 10.26 5.91 13.32
C LYS A 113 8.89 5.25 13.15
N ILE A 114 8.75 4.29 12.23
CA ILE A 114 7.51 3.52 12.05
C ILE A 114 7.12 2.82 13.37
N GLY A 115 8.07 2.19 14.06
CA GLY A 115 7.82 1.54 15.35
C GLY A 115 7.34 2.51 16.42
N VAL A 116 7.97 3.69 16.52
CA VAL A 116 7.56 4.76 17.45
C VAL A 116 6.16 5.28 17.10
N ASP A 117 5.88 5.50 15.82
CA ASP A 117 4.58 6.04 15.37
C ASP A 117 3.44 5.07 15.65
N LEU A 118 3.67 3.77 15.43
CA LEU A 118 2.71 2.73 15.79
C LEU A 118 2.51 2.64 17.30
N TRP A 119 3.58 2.76 18.08
CA TRP A 119 3.49 2.78 19.53
C TRP A 119 2.68 3.99 20.02
N GLU A 120 2.97 5.19 19.52
CA GLU A 120 2.22 6.41 19.85
C GLU A 120 0.76 6.28 19.46
N ALA A 121 0.46 5.81 18.25
CA ALA A 121 -0.92 5.60 17.79
C ALA A 121 -1.69 4.58 18.64
N ALA A 122 -1.04 3.51 19.10
CA ALA A 122 -1.68 2.52 19.98
C ALA A 122 -2.04 3.08 21.38
N HIS A 123 -1.40 4.17 21.80
CA HIS A 123 -1.66 4.85 23.07
C HIS A 123 -2.52 6.11 22.90
N ASP A 124 -2.87 6.50 21.68
CA ASP A 124 -3.79 7.60 21.44
C ASP A 124 -5.19 7.21 21.97
N PRO A 125 -5.85 8.06 22.77
CA PRO A 125 -7.14 7.73 23.37
C PRO A 125 -8.23 7.39 22.35
N ILE A 126 -8.22 8.03 21.18
CA ILE A 126 -9.22 7.83 20.12
C ILE A 126 -9.03 6.43 19.50
N TYR A 127 -7.79 6.09 19.15
CA TYR A 127 -7.49 4.78 18.58
C TYR A 127 -7.62 3.65 19.61
N ALA A 128 -7.20 3.89 20.85
CA ALA A 128 -7.37 2.96 21.95
C ALA A 128 -8.86 2.68 22.24
N GLU A 129 -9.74 3.70 22.23
CA GLU A 129 -11.18 3.45 22.35
C GLU A 129 -11.72 2.68 21.13
N ALA A 130 -11.33 3.06 19.92
CA ALA A 130 -11.78 2.41 18.70
C ALA A 130 -11.44 0.91 18.66
N ILE A 131 -10.22 0.53 19.08
CA ILE A 131 -9.78 -0.87 19.06
C ILE A 131 -10.55 -1.75 20.05
N THR A 132 -11.06 -1.19 21.16
CA THR A 132 -11.90 -1.96 22.11
C THR A 132 -13.25 -2.36 21.51
N ARG A 133 -13.72 -1.63 20.49
CA ARG A 133 -14.97 -1.88 19.78
C ARG A 133 -14.77 -2.61 18.46
N TYR A 134 -13.52 -2.85 18.07
CA TYR A 134 -13.20 -3.49 16.80
C TYR A 134 -13.65 -4.95 16.81
N VAL A 135 -14.46 -5.32 15.82
CA VAL A 135 -14.88 -6.70 15.57
C VAL A 135 -14.37 -7.08 14.18
N PRO A 136 -13.39 -8.01 14.05
CA PRO A 136 -12.89 -8.43 12.75
C PRO A 136 -14.02 -8.95 11.87
N SER A 137 -14.05 -8.49 10.63
CA SER A 137 -14.98 -9.02 9.62
C SER A 137 -14.71 -10.52 9.37
N PRO A 138 -15.67 -11.27 8.81
CA PRO A 138 -15.44 -12.66 8.43
C PRO A 138 -14.23 -12.82 7.50
N TRP A 139 -14.02 -11.87 6.59
CA TRP A 139 -12.92 -11.87 5.61
C TRP A 139 -11.54 -11.71 6.23
N GLU A 140 -11.44 -10.95 7.34
CA GLU A 140 -10.17 -10.74 8.05
C GLU A 140 -9.78 -11.94 8.92
N ARG A 141 -10.71 -12.88 9.14
CA ARG A 141 -10.47 -14.12 9.90
C ARG A 141 -10.09 -15.29 9.00
N GLU A 142 -10.13 -15.12 7.69
CA GLU A 142 -9.89 -16.18 6.72
C GLU A 142 -8.39 -16.20 6.35
N GLU A 143 -7.70 -17.31 6.63
CA GLU A 143 -6.25 -17.44 6.44
C GLU A 143 -5.85 -17.73 4.97
N SER A 144 -6.81 -17.96 4.08
CA SER A 144 -6.56 -18.29 2.67
C SER A 144 -7.68 -17.80 1.76
N PHE A 145 -7.31 -17.04 0.73
CA PHE A 145 -8.22 -16.62 -0.33
C PHE A 145 -7.97 -17.50 -1.55
N GLU A 146 -8.84 -18.48 -1.79
CA GLU A 146 -8.91 -19.12 -3.11
C GLU A 146 -9.56 -18.12 -4.07
N LEU A 147 -8.75 -17.45 -4.87
CA LEU A 147 -9.24 -16.69 -6.01
C LEU A 147 -9.55 -17.69 -7.11
N GLU A 148 -10.83 -18.03 -7.31
CA GLU A 148 -11.26 -18.81 -8.47
C GLU A 148 -10.79 -18.10 -9.77
N ASP A 149 -10.18 -18.88 -10.67
CA ASP A 149 -9.55 -18.45 -11.92
C ASP A 149 -10.49 -17.80 -12.94
#